data_AF-A0A2N2RAS3-F1
#
_entry.id   AF-A0A2N2RAS3-F1
#
_cell.length_a   1.000
_cell.length_b   1.000
_cell.length_c   1.000
_cell.angle_alpha   90.00
_cell.angle_beta   90.00
_cell.angle_gamma   90.00
#
_symmetry.space_group_name_H-M   'P 1'
#
loop_
_entity.id
_entity.type
_entity.pdbx_description
1 polymer ?
#
loop_
_entity_poly.entity_id
_entity_poly.type
_entity_poly.pdbx_seq_one_letter_code
_entity_poly.pdbx_strand_id
1 'polypeptide(L)'
;MESRINGTLKTWNEGKAFGFITPANGGQDIFVHISDYPKVGGQPKVGEHVSFEVVLNKDGKKKAVLVQRPGGAPAASRRSHAKPTGRQGSSLLGRLIGVALVVMIASSAYSFLAPKFNRSSSEPAALASTPVAAAPERFQCDGRTHCSQMTSCAEATYFIRNCPNTKMDGNDDGVPCESQWCTSPFAK
;
A
#
# COMPACT_ATOMS: atom_id res chain seq x y z
N MET A 1 -18.99 19.14 20.89
CA MET A 1 -18.87 17.95 21.76
C MET A 1 -19.70 16.86 21.13
N GLU A 2 -19.08 15.83 20.55
CA GLU A 2 -19.81 14.62 20.15
C GLU A 2 -20.42 13.99 21.42
N SER A 3 -21.74 13.81 21.41
CA SER A 3 -22.48 13.22 22.52
C SER A 3 -22.25 11.72 22.51
N ARG A 4 -21.49 11.21 23.50
CA ARG A 4 -21.39 9.77 23.76
C ARG A 4 -22.74 9.23 24.20
N ILE A 5 -23.12 8.07 23.67
CA ILE A 5 -24.36 7.38 23.98
C ILE A 5 -24.00 6.04 24.60
N ASN A 6 -24.73 5.67 25.65
CA ASN A 6 -24.62 4.34 26.26
C ASN A 6 -25.57 3.38 25.56
N GLY A 7 -25.21 2.10 25.48
CA GLY A 7 -26.07 1.07 24.93
C GLY A 7 -25.60 -0.33 25.29
N THR A 8 -26.26 -1.32 24.71
CA THR A 8 -25.98 -2.74 24.94
C THR A 8 -25.80 -3.46 23.61
N LEU A 9 -24.75 -4.28 23.49
CA LEU A 9 -24.51 -5.08 22.30
C LEU A 9 -25.57 -6.18 22.19
N LYS A 10 -26.51 -6.02 21.26
CA LYS A 10 -27.67 -6.91 21.13
C LYS A 10 -27.36 -8.17 20.32
N THR A 11 -26.54 -8.03 19.28
CA THR A 11 -26.14 -9.16 18.44
C THR A 11 -24.69 -9.00 18.03
N TRP A 12 -23.98 -10.13 17.92
CA TRP A 12 -22.62 -10.20 17.43
C TRP A 12 -22.46 -11.41 16.51
N ASN A 13 -21.84 -11.19 15.34
CA ASN A 13 -21.45 -12.25 14.42
C ASN A 13 -19.93 -12.33 14.38
N GLU A 14 -19.36 -13.38 14.98
CA GLU A 14 -17.91 -13.57 15.06
C GLU A 14 -17.29 -13.83 13.68
N GLY A 15 -17.94 -14.62 12.84
CA GLY A 15 -17.42 -14.97 11.51
C GLY A 15 -17.32 -13.78 10.56
N LYS A 16 -18.22 -12.80 10.69
CA LYS A 16 -18.22 -11.57 9.89
C LYS A 16 -17.70 -10.35 10.67
N ALA A 17 -17.33 -10.53 11.92
CA ALA A 17 -16.76 -9.53 12.82
C ALA A 17 -17.55 -8.21 12.93
N PHE A 18 -18.89 -8.31 12.97
CA PHE A 18 -19.78 -7.16 13.17
C PHE A 18 -20.94 -7.47 14.11
N GLY A 19 -21.59 -6.43 14.61
CA GLY A 19 -22.76 -6.54 15.45
C GLY A 19 -23.64 -5.30 15.40
N PHE A 20 -24.61 -5.28 16.32
CA PHE A 20 -25.56 -4.20 16.47
C PHE A 20 -25.72 -3.83 17.94
N ILE A 21 -25.64 -2.54 18.26
CA ILE A 21 -25.78 -1.99 19.60
C ILE A 21 -27.13 -1.30 19.69
N THR A 22 -27.91 -1.64 20.72
CA THR A 22 -29.16 -0.95 21.03
C THR A 22 -28.86 0.23 21.96
N PRO A 23 -29.14 1.47 21.55
CA PRO A 23 -28.93 2.65 22.40
C PRO A 23 -29.83 2.66 23.64
N ALA A 24 -29.32 3.14 24.77
CA ALA A 24 -30.07 3.22 26.03
C ALA A 24 -31.20 4.27 25.99
N ASN A 25 -31.08 5.29 25.12
CA ASN A 25 -32.15 6.23 24.84
C ASN A 25 -33.22 5.68 23.88
N GLY A 26 -33.11 4.41 23.49
CA GLY A 26 -33.98 3.76 22.50
C GLY A 26 -33.67 4.19 21.06
N GLY A 27 -34.49 3.70 20.13
CA GLY A 27 -34.35 3.99 18.71
C GLY A 27 -33.81 2.81 17.89
N GLN A 28 -33.18 3.12 16.75
CA GLN A 28 -32.68 2.12 15.82
C GLN A 28 -31.36 1.52 16.32
N ASP A 29 -31.21 0.21 16.09
CA ASP A 29 -29.97 -0.50 16.35
C ASP A 29 -28.82 0.06 15.50
N ILE A 30 -27.69 0.32 16.15
CA ILE A 30 -26.53 0.97 15.55
C ILE A 30 -25.50 -0.08 15.16
N PHE A 31 -25.07 -0.07 13.90
CA PHE A 31 -24.08 -1.02 13.40
C PHE A 31 -22.71 -0.78 14.05
N VAL A 32 -22.02 -1.86 14.45
CA VAL A 32 -20.65 -1.81 14.97
C VAL A 32 -19.78 -2.84 14.27
N HIS A 33 -18.56 -2.47 13.94
CA HIS A 33 -17.55 -3.37 13.38
C HIS A 33 -16.44 -3.64 14.41
N ILE A 34 -15.78 -4.80 14.33
CA ILE A 34 -14.69 -5.17 15.27
C ILE A 34 -13.57 -4.13 15.32
N SER A 35 -13.32 -3.42 14.21
CA SER A 35 -12.29 -2.38 14.13
C SER A 35 -12.55 -1.20 15.06
N ASP A 36 -13.82 -0.92 15.36
CA ASP A 36 -14.24 0.19 16.21
C ASP A 36 -14.39 -0.24 17.68
N TYR A 37 -14.25 -1.55 17.95
CA TYR A 37 -14.30 -2.14 19.27
C TYR A 37 -12.92 -2.12 19.95
N PRO A 38 -12.84 -1.90 21.27
CA PRO A 38 -11.58 -1.95 21.98
C PRO A 38 -10.99 -3.37 21.97
N LYS A 39 -9.70 -3.47 21.63
CA LYS A 39 -8.96 -4.75 21.66
C LYS A 39 -8.79 -5.30 23.09
N VAL A 40 -8.82 -4.42 24.09
CA VAL A 40 -8.66 -4.77 25.50
C VAL A 40 -9.96 -5.35 26.03
N GLY A 41 -9.92 -6.59 26.53
CA GLY A 41 -11.10 -7.32 27.03
C GLY A 41 -11.61 -8.43 26.11
N GLY A 42 -10.90 -8.72 25.01
CA GLY A 42 -11.22 -9.81 24.10
C GLY A 42 -12.32 -9.47 23.08
N GLN A 43 -12.91 -10.51 22.48
CA GLN A 43 -13.99 -10.37 21.50
C GLN A 43 -15.27 -9.77 22.13
N PRO A 44 -16.09 -9.05 21.35
CA PRO A 44 -17.35 -8.49 21.82
C PRO A 44 -18.33 -9.60 22.24
N LYS A 45 -19.03 -9.40 23.36
CA LYS A 45 -20.01 -10.37 23.86
C LYS A 45 -21.42 -9.80 23.80
N VAL A 46 -22.37 -10.61 23.34
CA VAL A 46 -23.79 -10.22 23.38
C VAL A 46 -24.22 -9.96 24.82
N GLY A 47 -24.98 -8.88 25.04
CA GLY A 47 -25.38 -8.39 26.36
C GLY A 47 -24.38 -7.42 27.01
N GLU A 48 -23.24 -7.15 26.38
CA GLU A 48 -22.22 -6.25 26.92
C GLU A 48 -22.65 -4.78 26.86
N HIS A 49 -22.54 -4.07 27.98
CA HIS A 49 -22.77 -2.63 28.04
C HIS A 49 -21.58 -1.89 27.45
N VAL A 50 -21.82 -0.86 26.65
CA VAL A 50 -20.79 -0.04 26.01
C VAL A 50 -21.20 1.41 25.90
N SER A 51 -20.22 2.31 25.83
CA SER A 51 -20.42 3.70 25.42
C SER A 51 -19.77 3.94 24.05
N PHE A 52 -20.43 4.68 23.18
CA PHE A 52 -19.99 4.86 21.79
C PHE A 52 -20.48 6.20 21.23
N GLU A 53 -19.91 6.58 20.09
CA GLU A 53 -20.34 7.75 19.30
C GLU A 53 -21.00 7.27 18.01
N VAL A 54 -22.00 8.01 17.52
CA VAL A 54 -22.73 7.65 16.29
C VAL A 54 -22.25 8.53 15.16
N VAL A 55 -21.73 7.92 14.11
CA VAL A 55 -21.29 8.58 12.88
C VAL A 55 -22.05 7.99 11.69
N LEU A 56 -22.33 8.82 10.69
CA LEU A 56 -22.90 8.35 9.43
C LEU A 56 -21.79 7.79 8.54
N ASN A 57 -21.99 6.57 8.06
CA ASN A 57 -21.09 5.97 7.10
C ASN A 57 -21.34 6.53 5.68
N LYS A 58 -20.48 6.22 4.71
CA LYS A 58 -20.61 6.70 3.32
C LYS A 58 -21.97 6.35 2.69
N ASP A 59 -22.60 5.27 3.15
CA ASP A 59 -23.90 4.79 2.69
C ASP A 59 -25.09 5.46 3.41
N GLY A 60 -24.84 6.48 4.25
CA GLY A 60 -25.86 7.15 5.06
C GLY A 60 -26.36 6.36 6.28
N LYS A 61 -25.80 5.17 6.53
CA LYS A 61 -26.17 4.31 7.68
C LYS A 61 -25.45 4.74 8.95
N LYS A 62 -26.14 4.69 10.09
CA LYS A 62 -25.56 4.98 11.41
C LYS A 62 -24.60 3.86 11.83
N LYS A 63 -23.38 4.25 12.20
CA LYS A 63 -22.32 3.37 12.68
C LYS A 63 -21.81 3.85 14.03
N ALA A 64 -21.57 2.92 14.94
CA ALA A 64 -20.93 3.16 16.21
C ALA A 64 -19.41 3.20 16.03
N VAL A 65 -18.79 4.26 16.55
CA VAL A 65 -17.34 4.44 16.57
C VAL A 65 -16.87 4.75 18.00
N LEU A 66 -15.56 4.63 18.22
CA LEU A 66 -14.92 4.90 19.52
C LEU A 66 -15.61 4.19 20.70
N VAL A 67 -15.96 2.93 20.48
CA VAL A 67 -16.65 2.09 21.46
C VAL A 67 -15.76 1.90 22.69
N GLN A 68 -16.34 1.95 23.87
CA GLN A 68 -15.65 1.79 25.14
C GLN A 68 -16.43 0.83 26.04
N ARG A 69 -15.68 -0.07 26.68
CA ARG A 69 -16.21 -0.96 27.72
C ARG A 69 -16.31 -0.20 29.05
N PRO A 70 -17.35 -0.43 29.86
CA PRO A 70 -17.41 0.09 31.22
C PRO A 70 -16.20 -0.42 32.02
N GLY A 71 -15.51 0.50 32.70
CA GLY A 71 -14.28 0.20 33.42
C GLY A 71 -13.02 0.12 32.54
N GLY A 72 -13.15 0.25 31.22
CA GLY A 72 -12.02 0.57 30.37
C GLY A 72 -11.61 2.00 30.66
N ALA A 73 -10.46 2.20 31.33
CA ALA A 73 -9.84 3.52 31.37
C ALA A 73 -9.82 4.08 29.93
N PRO A 74 -10.15 5.37 29.72
CA PRO A 74 -10.11 5.95 28.39
C PRO A 74 -8.76 5.57 27.82
N ALA A 75 -8.76 4.83 26.71
CA ALA A 75 -7.54 4.45 26.04
C ALA A 75 -6.86 5.77 25.71
N ALA A 76 -5.96 6.19 26.61
CA ALA A 76 -5.22 7.42 26.51
C ALA A 76 -4.67 7.35 25.11
N SER A 77 -5.08 8.33 24.30
CA SER A 77 -4.66 8.47 22.93
C SER A 77 -3.14 8.35 22.90
N ARG A 78 -2.63 7.13 22.73
CA ARG A 78 -1.29 6.88 22.26
C ARG A 78 -1.35 7.20 20.78
N ARG A 79 -1.46 8.49 20.50
CA ARG A 79 -0.74 9.10 19.38
C ARG A 79 0.72 8.81 19.63
N SER A 80 1.14 7.64 19.20
CA SER A 80 2.53 7.28 18.95
C SER A 80 2.53 6.05 18.04
N HIS A 81 2.00 6.20 16.82
CA HIS A 81 2.72 5.64 15.68
C HIS A 81 3.98 6.49 15.45
N ALA A 82 4.83 6.58 16.47
CA ALA A 82 6.23 6.87 16.28
C ALA A 82 6.86 5.50 16.04
N LYS A 83 6.99 5.14 14.77
CA LYS A 83 7.97 4.14 14.35
C LYS A 83 9.28 4.51 15.05
N PRO A 84 10.00 3.59 15.73
CA PRO A 84 11.36 3.89 16.14
C PRO A 84 12.16 3.95 14.84
N THR A 85 12.23 5.13 14.23
CA THR A 85 13.30 5.44 13.30
C THR A 85 14.54 5.44 14.17
N GLY A 86 15.21 4.28 14.18
CA GLY A 86 16.51 4.11 14.79
C GLY A 86 17.35 5.32 14.41
N ARG A 87 17.80 6.02 15.43
CA ARG A 87 18.85 7.03 15.35
C ARG A 87 20.13 6.29 14.98
N GLN A 88 20.25 5.86 13.73
CA GLN A 88 21.52 5.46 13.16
C GLN A 88 22.22 6.76 12.77
N GLY A 89 22.96 7.32 13.73
CA GLY A 89 24.01 8.26 13.43
C GLY A 89 24.90 7.59 12.39
N SER A 90 24.86 8.10 11.17
CA SER A 90 25.65 7.65 10.04
C SER A 90 27.11 8.00 10.31
N SER A 91 27.79 7.15 11.07
CA SER A 91 29.24 7.22 11.15
C SER A 91 29.78 6.82 9.78
N LEU A 92 30.45 7.77 9.11
CA LEU A 92 31.10 7.61 7.80
C LEU A 92 31.99 6.36 7.75
N LEU A 93 32.52 5.93 8.91
CA LEU A 93 33.30 4.70 9.05
C LEU A 93 32.54 3.43 8.63
N GLY A 94 31.25 3.31 8.96
CA GLY A 94 30.45 2.13 8.62
C GLY A 94 30.17 2.00 7.12
N ARG A 95 30.06 3.13 6.41
CA ARG A 95 29.87 3.14 4.95
C ARG A 95 31.17 2.77 4.23
N LEU A 96 32.32 3.20 4.74
CA LEU A 96 33.63 2.86 4.15
C LEU A 96 33.96 1.37 4.30
N ILE A 97 33.68 0.77 5.47
CA ILE A 97 33.89 -0.66 5.69
C ILE A 97 32.98 -1.49 4.77
N GLY A 98 31.71 -1.10 4.64
CA GLY A 98 30.77 -1.77 3.73
C GLY A 98 31.21 -1.71 2.26
N VAL A 99 31.65 -0.55 1.78
CA VAL A 99 32.14 -0.38 0.39
C VAL A 99 33.43 -1.16 0.16
N ALA A 100 34.38 -1.14 1.11
CA ALA A 100 35.62 -1.89 0.99
C ALA A 100 35.39 -3.40 0.91
N LEU A 101 34.44 -3.95 1.69
CA LEU A 101 34.09 -5.37 1.62
C LEU A 101 33.47 -5.75 0.27
N VAL A 102 32.57 -4.91 -0.25
CA VAL A 102 31.95 -5.17 -1.57
C VAL A 102 32.99 -5.11 -2.69
N VAL A 103 33.92 -4.14 -2.65
CA VAL A 103 35.00 -4.01 -3.65
C VAL A 103 35.98 -5.18 -3.57
N MET A 104 36.34 -5.64 -2.37
CA MET A 104 37.21 -6.80 -2.18
C MET A 104 36.57 -8.09 -2.69
N ILE A 105 35.28 -8.29 -2.42
CA ILE A 105 34.53 -9.44 -2.93
C ILE A 105 34.40 -9.38 -4.45
N ALA A 106 34.08 -8.20 -5.01
CA ALA A 106 33.96 -8.01 -6.46
C ALA A 106 35.30 -8.18 -7.19
N SER A 107 36.40 -7.65 -6.64
CA SER A 107 37.75 -7.81 -7.20
C SER A 107 38.23 -9.27 -7.15
N SER A 108 37.94 -9.96 -6.04
CA SER A 108 38.24 -11.39 -5.90
C SER A 108 37.43 -12.24 -6.87
N ALA A 109 36.14 -11.95 -7.07
CA ALA A 109 35.30 -12.60 -8.06
C ALA A 109 35.76 -12.32 -9.49
N TYR A 110 36.14 -11.08 -9.80
CA TYR A 110 36.62 -10.69 -11.13
C TYR A 110 37.94 -11.38 -11.50
N SER A 111 38.84 -11.54 -10.53
CA SER A 111 40.11 -12.25 -10.73
C SER A 111 39.93 -13.76 -10.94
N PHE A 112 38.83 -14.33 -10.42
CA PHE A 112 38.47 -15.74 -10.60
C PHE A 112 37.65 -15.99 -11.88
N LEU A 113 37.07 -14.94 -12.47
CA LEU A 113 36.19 -15.01 -13.64
C LEU A 113 36.80 -14.38 -14.91
N ALA A 114 38.10 -14.10 -14.93
CA ALA A 114 38.81 -13.71 -16.15
C ALA A 114 39.28 -14.97 -16.92
N PRO A 115 38.64 -15.33 -18.04
CA PRO A 115 39.14 -16.42 -18.87
C PRO A 115 40.37 -15.95 -19.63
N LYS A 116 41.49 -16.69 -19.52
CA LYS A 116 42.61 -16.58 -20.45
C LYS A 116 42.18 -17.12 -21.82
N PHE A 117 41.41 -16.36 -22.59
CA PHE A 117 41.12 -16.69 -23.98
C PHE A 117 42.15 -16.02 -24.90
N ASN A 118 43.30 -16.70 -25.00
CA ASN A 118 44.24 -16.53 -26.10
C ASN A 118 44.07 -17.74 -27.02
N ARG A 119 43.26 -17.61 -28.09
CA ARG A 119 43.28 -18.41 -29.33
C ARG A 119 42.16 -17.88 -30.22
N SER A 120 42.49 -17.21 -31.32
CA SER A 120 42.90 -17.79 -32.61
C SER A 120 41.68 -18.06 -33.49
N SER A 121 41.61 -17.25 -34.56
CA SER A 121 41.06 -17.49 -35.89
C SER A 121 39.68 -18.12 -36.12
N SER A 122 39.07 -17.52 -37.15
CA SER A 122 38.30 -18.12 -38.26
C SER A 122 36.83 -18.48 -38.04
N GLU A 123 36.00 -17.63 -38.65
CA GLU A 123 35.02 -17.96 -39.70
C GLU A 123 33.53 -17.70 -39.35
N PRO A 124 32.79 -16.92 -40.17
CA PRO A 124 31.39 -16.62 -39.93
C PRO A 124 30.50 -17.64 -40.64
N ALA A 125 29.66 -18.34 -39.89
CA ALA A 125 28.51 -19.03 -40.44
C ALA A 125 27.29 -18.72 -39.57
N ALA A 126 26.39 -17.95 -40.17
CA ALA A 126 25.10 -17.60 -39.63
C ALA A 126 24.33 -18.84 -39.15
N LEU A 127 23.73 -18.77 -37.96
CA LEU A 127 22.36 -19.22 -37.72
C LEU A 127 21.85 -18.60 -36.40
N ALA A 128 21.09 -17.52 -36.55
CA ALA A 128 20.00 -17.02 -35.71
C ALA A 128 20.02 -17.34 -34.19
N SER A 129 20.46 -16.37 -33.38
CA SER A 129 19.96 -16.19 -32.02
C SER A 129 18.95 -15.06 -32.03
N THR A 130 17.68 -15.41 -31.86
CA THR A 130 16.59 -14.46 -31.64
C THR A 130 16.79 -13.79 -30.27
N PRO A 131 17.04 -12.47 -30.18
CA PRO A 131 16.79 -11.77 -28.94
C PRO A 131 15.27 -11.72 -28.75
N VAL A 132 14.78 -12.13 -27.58
CA VAL A 132 13.43 -11.74 -27.13
C VAL A 132 13.48 -10.24 -26.90
N ALA A 133 13.28 -9.51 -28.00
CA ALA A 133 12.94 -8.11 -27.97
C ALA A 133 11.71 -7.96 -27.06
N ALA A 134 11.81 -7.05 -26.09
CA ALA A 134 10.61 -6.40 -25.57
C ALA A 134 9.78 -6.00 -26.78
N ALA A 135 8.58 -6.56 -26.90
CA ALA A 135 7.72 -6.31 -28.04
C ALA A 135 7.58 -4.79 -28.20
N PRO A 136 7.66 -4.25 -29.43
CA PRO A 136 7.17 -2.91 -29.69
C PRO A 136 5.65 -2.99 -29.57
N GLU A 137 5.13 -2.83 -28.36
CA GLU A 137 3.70 -2.59 -28.16
C GLU A 137 3.38 -1.30 -28.92
N ARG A 138 2.72 -1.44 -30.07
CA ARG A 138 2.36 -0.31 -30.92
C ARG A 138 1.23 0.47 -30.25
N PHE A 139 1.60 1.37 -29.34
CA PHE A 139 0.66 2.31 -28.76
C PHE A 139 0.21 3.29 -29.84
N GLN A 140 -1.09 3.51 -29.96
CA GLN A 140 -1.69 4.46 -30.90
C GLN A 140 -2.68 5.34 -30.14
N CYS A 141 -2.76 6.59 -30.55
CA CYS A 141 -3.72 7.53 -29.97
C CYS A 141 -5.14 7.14 -30.37
N ASP A 142 -5.84 6.45 -29.47
CA ASP A 142 -7.20 5.94 -29.66
C ASP A 142 -8.26 6.78 -28.93
N GLY A 143 -7.87 7.94 -28.40
CA GLY A 143 -8.77 8.90 -27.74
C GLY A 143 -8.97 8.65 -26.25
N ARG A 144 -8.28 7.67 -25.65
CA ARG A 144 -8.27 7.50 -24.19
C ARG A 144 -7.50 8.63 -23.51
N THR A 145 -8.11 9.24 -22.49
CA THR A 145 -7.57 10.44 -21.82
C THR A 145 -7.43 10.30 -20.31
N HIS A 146 -7.83 9.15 -19.72
CA HIS A 146 -7.80 8.89 -18.27
C HIS A 146 -7.07 7.59 -17.93
N CYS A 147 -6.44 7.54 -16.74
CA CYS A 147 -5.63 6.41 -16.29
C CYS A 147 -6.35 5.07 -16.22
N SER A 148 -7.64 5.06 -15.86
CA SER A 148 -8.43 3.81 -15.79
C SER A 148 -8.57 3.08 -17.13
N GLN A 149 -8.22 3.74 -18.24
CA GLN A 149 -8.35 3.19 -19.58
C GLN A 149 -7.04 2.55 -20.07
N MET A 150 -5.94 2.63 -19.32
CA MET A 150 -4.62 2.14 -19.73
C MET A 150 -4.32 0.80 -19.09
N THR A 151 -3.41 0.04 -19.71
CA THR A 151 -3.07 -1.33 -19.30
C THR A 151 -1.65 -1.43 -18.74
N SER A 152 -0.81 -0.43 -18.98
CA SER A 152 0.56 -0.38 -18.45
C SER A 152 1.08 1.05 -18.27
N CYS A 153 2.13 1.19 -17.45
CA CYS A 153 2.81 2.48 -17.26
C CYS A 153 3.55 2.95 -18.53
N ALA A 154 4.07 2.01 -19.32
CA ALA A 154 4.73 2.30 -20.60
C ALA A 154 3.75 2.88 -21.63
N GLU A 155 2.53 2.32 -21.72
CA GLU A 155 1.44 2.86 -22.53
C GLU A 155 1.05 4.26 -22.07
N ALA A 156 0.92 4.47 -20.75
CA ALA A 156 0.60 5.78 -20.18
C ALA A 156 1.61 6.86 -20.53
N THR A 157 2.89 6.50 -20.49
CA THR A 157 4.00 7.42 -20.83
C THR A 157 4.03 7.74 -22.32
N TYR A 158 3.66 6.78 -23.19
CA TYR A 158 3.54 7.03 -24.62
C TYR A 158 2.44 8.06 -24.91
N PHE A 159 1.26 7.92 -24.29
CA PHE A 159 0.12 8.79 -24.56
C PHE A 159 0.37 10.25 -24.18
N ILE A 160 1.01 10.53 -23.03
CA ILE A 160 1.34 11.92 -22.65
C ILE A 160 2.37 12.57 -23.58
N ARG A 161 3.22 11.76 -24.25
CA ARG A 161 4.28 12.25 -25.16
C ARG A 161 3.82 12.36 -26.60
N ASN A 162 2.85 11.54 -27.02
CA ASN A 162 2.51 11.36 -28.43
C ASN A 162 1.04 11.68 -28.77
N CYS A 163 0.14 11.84 -27.79
CA CYS A 163 -1.30 12.01 -28.03
C CYS A 163 -1.86 13.35 -27.50
N PRO A 164 -2.77 14.01 -28.23
CA PRO A 164 -3.41 15.25 -27.78
C PRO A 164 -4.50 14.97 -26.72
N ASN A 165 -4.70 15.92 -25.79
CA ASN A 165 -5.78 15.95 -24.78
C ASN A 165 -5.71 14.91 -23.63
N THR A 166 -4.52 14.39 -23.29
CA THR A 166 -4.36 13.47 -22.15
C THR A 166 -4.51 14.18 -20.79
N LYS A 167 -5.29 13.60 -19.86
CA LYS A 167 -5.52 14.10 -18.48
C LYS A 167 -5.05 13.07 -17.44
N MET A 168 -3.87 12.51 -17.66
CA MET A 168 -3.32 11.36 -16.90
C MET A 168 -2.15 11.76 -16.00
N ASP A 169 -1.55 12.90 -16.28
CA ASP A 169 -0.52 13.55 -15.48
C ASP A 169 -1.20 14.72 -14.76
N GLY A 170 -1.46 14.55 -13.46
CA GLY A 170 -2.26 15.50 -12.68
C GLY A 170 -1.44 16.66 -12.12
N ASN A 171 -0.13 16.48 -12.02
CA ASN A 171 0.84 17.41 -11.46
C ASN A 171 1.89 17.88 -12.48
N ASP A 172 1.75 17.46 -13.75
CA ASP A 172 2.60 17.80 -14.90
C ASP A 172 4.09 17.47 -14.65
N ASP A 173 4.36 16.37 -13.92
CA ASP A 173 5.71 15.94 -13.57
C ASP A 173 6.31 14.92 -14.56
N GLY A 174 5.54 14.53 -15.58
CA GLY A 174 5.90 13.55 -16.60
C GLY A 174 5.66 12.10 -16.18
N VAL A 175 5.08 11.84 -15.00
CA VAL A 175 4.70 10.51 -14.49
C VAL A 175 3.17 10.37 -14.55
N PRO A 176 2.63 9.73 -15.59
CA PRO A 176 1.19 9.53 -15.68
C PRO A 176 0.74 8.46 -14.68
N CYS A 177 -0.49 8.56 -14.17
CA CYS A 177 -1.12 7.48 -13.40
C CYS A 177 -0.35 7.05 -12.14
N GLU A 178 0.30 8.02 -11.48
CA GLU A 178 1.04 7.86 -10.22
C GLU A 178 0.24 7.16 -9.11
N SER A 179 -1.07 7.37 -9.07
CA SER A 179 -1.97 6.83 -8.04
C SER A 179 -2.49 5.42 -8.35
N GLN A 180 -2.26 4.91 -9.56
CA GLN A 180 -2.76 3.60 -9.99
C GLN A 180 -1.62 2.59 -10.17
N TRP A 181 -0.63 2.88 -11.03
CA TRP A 181 0.34 1.84 -11.45
C TRP A 181 1.79 2.33 -11.59
N CYS A 182 2.05 3.59 -11.92
CA CYS A 182 3.41 4.06 -12.28
C CYS A 182 4.37 4.30 -11.11
N THR A 183 3.90 4.24 -9.86
CA THR A 183 4.73 4.49 -8.65
C THR A 183 5.14 3.20 -7.92
N SER A 184 4.71 2.03 -8.39
CA SER A 184 5.06 0.75 -7.76
C SER A 184 6.19 0.02 -8.51
N PRO A 185 7.13 -0.64 -7.80
CA PRO A 185 8.19 -1.44 -8.42
C PRO A 185 7.68 -2.72 -9.12
N PHE A 186 6.37 -2.94 -9.18
CA PHE A 186 5.70 -4.09 -9.79
C PHE A 186 4.77 -3.70 -10.94
N ALA A 187 4.92 -2.50 -11.51
CA ALA A 187 4.18 -2.08 -12.70
C ALA A 187 4.50 -3.05 -13.85
N LYS A 188 3.51 -3.85 -14.25
CA LYS A 188 3.61 -4.84 -15.32
C LYS A 188 3.13 -4.24 -16.63
#